data_AF-A0A7C1I1Q8-F1
#
_entry.id   AF-A0A7C1I1Q8-F1
#
_cell.length_a   1.000
_cell.length_b   1.000
_cell.length_c   1.000
_cell.angle_alpha   90.00
_cell.angle_beta   90.00
_cell.angle_gamma   90.00
#
_symmetry.space_group_name_H-M   'P 1'
#
loop_
_entity.id
_entity.type
_entity.pdbx_description
1 polymer ?
#
loop_
_entity_poly.entity_id
_entity_poly.type
_entity_poly.pdbx_seq_one_letter_code
_entity_poly.pdbx_strand_id
1 'polypeptide(L)'
;QKEIKLNGWAIEFRINAEDVQSGFSPSLGTIEKISWPEDEHIRVDTGVRDGSLITPYFDSLIAKLIIHAEDREKALHIASLAIRKFWIKGTKTTLAFCRAVLQNRNFRKGTFNTSFLSNELKIHYHHEPEEEMLAAFFAVYDYAREIQEHEDKPLYVDKGKEIAPWLLNKRLR
;
A
#
# COMPACT_ATOMS: atom_id res chain seq x y z
N GLN A 1 15.33 2.73 39.29
CA GLN A 1 16.01 3.43 38.17
C GLN A 1 17.30 2.77 37.69
N LYS A 2 18.27 2.43 38.55
CA LYS A 2 19.59 1.88 38.14
C LYS A 2 19.54 0.51 37.42
N GLU A 3 18.44 -0.22 37.60
CA GLU A 3 18.20 -1.54 36.98
C GLU A 3 17.64 -1.45 35.56
N ILE A 4 17.10 -0.29 35.15
CA ILE A 4 16.62 -0.09 33.78
C ILE A 4 17.84 0.05 32.87
N LYS A 5 18.01 -0.90 31.96
CA LYS A 5 19.08 -0.90 30.95
C LYS A 5 18.50 -0.50 29.60
N LEU A 6 19.23 0.38 28.90
CA LEU A 6 18.95 0.64 27.49
C LEU A 6 19.39 -0.58 26.68
N ASN A 7 18.49 -1.06 25.83
CA ASN A 7 18.76 -2.22 24.98
C ASN A 7 18.44 -1.85 23.54
N GLY A 8 19.48 -1.59 22.75
CA GLY A 8 19.36 -1.36 21.31
C GLY A 8 18.66 -0.06 20.91
N TRP A 9 18.10 -0.08 19.70
CA TRP A 9 17.40 1.03 19.07
C TRP A 9 16.06 0.56 18.49
N ALA A 10 15.02 1.37 18.66
CA ALA A 10 13.70 1.11 18.07
C ALA A 10 13.23 2.26 17.18
N ILE A 11 12.48 1.94 16.14
CA ILE A 11 11.80 2.90 15.28
C ILE A 11 10.39 2.39 14.93
N GLU A 12 9.41 3.29 14.99
CA GLU A 12 8.02 3.01 14.63
C GLU A 12 7.65 3.76 13.35
N PHE A 13 6.98 3.07 12.43
CA PHE A 13 6.31 3.64 11.27
C PHE A 13 4.81 3.42 11.41
N ARG A 14 4.03 4.51 11.34
CA ARG A 14 2.58 4.44 11.25
C ARG A 14 2.19 4.36 9.78
N ILE A 15 1.65 3.21 9.40
CA ILE A 15 1.16 2.97 8.05
C ILE A 15 -0.31 3.34 8.04
N ASN A 16 -0.61 4.42 7.32
CA ASN A 16 -1.92 5.03 7.24
C ASN A 16 -2.46 4.90 5.81
N ALA A 17 -3.78 4.82 5.69
CA ALA A 17 -4.51 4.83 4.43
C ALA A 17 -4.64 6.27 3.93
N GLU A 18 -3.53 6.81 3.42
CA GLU A 18 -3.41 8.19 2.95
C GLU A 18 -2.69 8.21 1.61
N ASP A 19 -3.17 9.06 0.71
CA ASP A 19 -2.56 9.29 -0.60
C ASP A 19 -1.47 10.36 -0.50
N VAL A 20 -0.22 9.91 -0.41
CA VAL A 20 0.98 10.77 -0.38
C VAL A 20 1.05 11.69 -1.61
N GLN A 21 0.59 11.23 -2.78
CA GLN A 21 0.58 12.02 -4.00
C GLN A 21 -0.54 13.07 -4.03
N SER A 22 -1.57 12.88 -3.22
CA SER A 22 -2.68 13.84 -3.08
C SER A 22 -2.62 14.55 -1.72
N GLY A 23 -1.41 14.91 -1.28
CA GLY A 23 -1.19 15.70 -0.07
C GLY A 23 -1.63 15.00 1.22
N PHE A 24 -1.48 13.68 1.30
CA PHE A 24 -1.88 12.84 2.44
C PHE A 24 -3.39 12.80 2.70
N SER A 25 -4.20 12.99 1.65
CA SER A 25 -5.66 12.85 1.76
C SER A 25 -6.04 11.41 2.14
N PRO A 26 -7.05 11.20 3.00
CA PRO A 26 -7.50 9.85 3.36
C PRO A 26 -7.91 9.03 2.14
N SER A 27 -7.36 7.83 2.02
CA SER A 27 -7.71 6.84 1.00
C SER A 27 -8.69 5.84 1.61
N LEU A 28 -9.97 6.06 1.35
CA LEU A 28 -11.05 5.18 1.79
C LEU A 28 -11.17 3.96 0.88
N GLY A 29 -11.73 2.87 1.39
CA GLY A 29 -11.96 1.67 0.59
C GLY A 29 -11.79 0.39 1.37
N THR A 30 -11.80 -0.74 0.66
CA THR A 30 -11.58 -2.05 1.25
C THR A 30 -10.14 -2.47 1.01
N ILE A 31 -9.47 -2.96 2.06
CA ILE A 31 -8.19 -3.60 1.92
C ILE A 31 -8.42 -4.97 1.28
N GLU A 32 -8.05 -5.13 0.02
CA GLU A 32 -8.24 -6.40 -0.70
C GLU A 32 -7.27 -7.47 -0.21
N LYS A 33 -6.00 -7.08 -0.01
CA LYS A 33 -4.95 -7.99 0.39
C LYS A 33 -3.81 -7.24 1.07
N ILE A 34 -3.25 -7.83 2.12
CA ILE A 34 -2.08 -7.33 2.83
C ILE A 34 -0.97 -8.38 2.80
N SER A 35 0.26 -7.93 2.53
CA SER A 35 1.47 -8.72 2.77
C SER A 35 2.29 -8.03 3.83
N TRP A 36 2.34 -8.63 5.02
CA TRP A 36 3.12 -8.12 6.13
C TRP A 36 4.60 -8.45 5.96
N PRO A 37 5.52 -7.55 6.37
CA PRO A 37 6.92 -7.90 6.47
C PRO A 37 7.15 -8.77 7.72
N GLU A 38 7.89 -9.86 7.56
CA GLU A 38 8.23 -10.79 8.65
C GLU A 38 9.75 -10.86 8.82
N ASP A 39 10.21 -10.71 10.07
CA ASP A 39 11.61 -10.80 10.51
C ASP A 39 11.62 -10.88 12.05
N GLU A 40 12.67 -11.43 12.66
CA GLU A 40 12.80 -11.51 14.13
C GLU A 40 12.87 -10.13 14.81
N HIS A 41 13.32 -9.11 14.07
CA HIS A 41 13.45 -7.74 14.54
C HIS A 41 12.20 -6.89 14.31
N ILE A 42 11.17 -7.46 13.68
CA ILE A 42 9.95 -6.74 13.27
C ILE A 42 8.78 -7.14 14.15
N ARG A 43 8.07 -6.13 14.64
CA ARG A 43 6.76 -6.26 15.27
C ARG A 43 5.75 -5.44 14.49
N VAL A 44 4.62 -6.06 14.17
CA VAL A 44 3.48 -5.39 13.53
C VAL A 44 2.30 -5.40 14.49
N ASP A 45 1.84 -4.20 14.86
CA ASP A 45 0.58 -4.03 15.59
C ASP A 45 -0.48 -3.53 14.60
N THR A 46 -1.54 -4.31 14.37
CA THR A 46 -2.59 -3.97 13.41
C THR A 46 -3.98 -4.32 13.96
N GLY A 47 -4.99 -3.53 13.56
CA GLY A 47 -6.41 -3.79 13.82
C GLY A 47 -7.19 -4.22 12.57
N VAL A 48 -6.52 -4.42 11.44
CA VAL A 48 -7.14 -4.72 10.15
C VAL A 48 -6.64 -6.04 9.58
N ARG A 49 -7.38 -6.58 8.61
CA ARG A 49 -7.06 -7.80 7.87
C ARG A 49 -7.53 -7.68 6.43
N ASP A 50 -7.24 -8.69 5.62
CA ASP A 50 -7.84 -8.82 4.29
C ASP A 50 -9.37 -8.69 4.37
N GLY A 51 -9.95 -7.85 3.52
CA GLY A 51 -11.37 -7.51 3.50
C GLY A 51 -11.81 -6.43 4.49
N SER A 52 -10.92 -5.87 5.31
CA SER A 52 -11.26 -4.76 6.20
C SER A 52 -11.64 -3.49 5.43
N LEU A 53 -12.71 -2.82 5.87
CA LEU A 53 -13.17 -1.54 5.33
C LEU A 53 -12.53 -0.37 6.09
N ILE A 54 -11.93 0.56 5.35
CA ILE A 54 -11.44 1.84 5.85
C ILE A 54 -12.53 2.89 5.68
N THR A 55 -13.09 3.32 6.81
CA THR A 55 -14.19 4.28 6.88
C THR A 55 -13.67 5.71 7.14
N PRO A 56 -14.42 6.75 6.74
CA PRO A 56 -14.02 8.14 6.99
C PRO A 56 -14.20 8.59 8.45
N TYR A 57 -14.77 7.75 9.32
CA TYR A 57 -15.18 8.16 10.66
C TYR A 57 -14.07 8.08 11.72
N PHE A 58 -12.95 7.43 11.40
CA PHE A 58 -11.84 7.18 12.33
C PHE A 58 -10.49 7.54 11.70
N ASP A 59 -9.44 7.45 12.51
CA ASP A 59 -8.05 7.54 12.05
C ASP A 59 -7.78 6.53 10.92
N SER A 60 -7.01 6.94 9.92
CA SER A 60 -6.63 6.16 8.74
C SER A 60 -5.57 5.08 9.05
N LEU A 61 -5.24 4.87 10.32
CA LEU A 61 -4.20 3.92 10.75
C LEU A 61 -4.55 2.47 10.37
N ILE A 62 -3.69 1.87 9.56
CA ILE A 62 -3.75 0.44 9.20
C ILE A 62 -2.91 -0.37 10.18
N ALA A 63 -1.66 0.05 10.41
CA ALA A 63 -0.74 -0.68 11.26
C ALA A 63 0.39 0.20 11.79
N LYS A 64 0.97 -0.23 12.91
CA LYS A 64 2.27 0.24 13.39
C LYS A 64 3.30 -0.83 13.04
N LEU A 65 4.29 -0.45 12.24
CA LEU A 65 5.46 -1.27 11.95
C LEU A 65 6.60 -0.81 12.86
N ILE A 66 6.96 -1.66 13.82
CA ILE A 66 7.97 -1.38 14.83
C ILE A 66 9.17 -2.26 14.53
N ILE A 67 10.36 -1.65 14.47
CA ILE A 67 11.62 -2.36 14.27
C ILE A 67 12.50 -2.13 15.49
N HIS A 68 13.08 -3.19 16.03
CA HIS A 68 14.07 -3.14 17.11
C HIS A 68 15.33 -3.90 16.73
N ALA A 69 16.50 -3.28 16.94
CA ALA A 69 17.80 -3.89 16.64
C ALA A 69 18.88 -3.41 17.63
N GLU A 70 20.09 -3.96 17.54
CA GLU A 70 21.18 -3.60 18.47
C GLU A 70 21.63 -2.14 18.35
N ASP A 71 21.51 -1.55 17.16
CA ASP A 71 21.85 -0.16 16.90
C ASP A 71 20.93 0.47 15.84
N ARG A 72 21.08 1.79 15.69
CA ARG A 72 20.25 2.59 14.80
C ARG A 72 20.46 2.27 13.32
N GLU A 73 21.68 2.01 12.89
CA GLU A 73 21.96 1.70 11.48
C GLU A 73 21.34 0.37 11.09
N LYS A 74 21.45 -0.65 11.96
CA LYS A 74 20.80 -1.96 11.76
C LYS A 74 19.28 -1.83 11.76
N ALA A 75 18.70 -1.07 12.70
CA ALA A 75 17.25 -0.82 12.72
C ALA A 75 16.77 -0.15 11.42
N LEU A 76 17.50 0.84 10.91
CA LEU A 76 17.17 1.50 9.63
C LEU A 76 17.36 0.59 8.42
N HIS A 77 18.36 -0.29 8.43
CA HIS A 77 18.58 -1.28 7.37
C HIS A 77 17.42 -2.27 7.29
N ILE A 78 17.02 -2.84 8.44
CA ILE A 78 15.88 -3.75 8.55
C ILE A 78 14.59 -3.04 8.16
N ALA A 79 14.35 -1.82 8.65
CA ALA A 79 13.20 -1.01 8.24
C ALA A 79 13.16 -0.82 6.71
N SER A 80 14.31 -0.58 6.07
CA SER A 80 14.38 -0.43 4.61
C SER A 80 14.07 -1.71 3.84
N LEU A 81 14.35 -2.89 4.42
CA LEU A 81 13.96 -4.19 3.86
C LEU A 81 12.47 -4.47 4.12
N ALA A 82 12.00 -4.22 5.34
CA ALA A 82 10.62 -4.40 5.76
C ALA A 82 9.65 -3.60 4.88
N ILE A 83 9.91 -2.30 4.71
CA ILE A 83 9.05 -1.42 3.92
C ILE A 83 9.08 -1.79 2.42
N ARG A 84 10.16 -2.40 1.91
CA ARG A 84 10.19 -2.92 0.54
C ARG A 84 9.32 -4.16 0.33
N LYS A 85 9.19 -5.00 1.36
CA LYS A 85 8.37 -6.22 1.33
C LYS A 85 6.91 -5.96 1.70
N PHE A 86 6.63 -4.87 2.39
CA PHE A 86 5.29 -4.50 2.81
C PHE A 86 4.51 -3.86 1.67
N TRP A 87 3.40 -4.50 1.26
CA TRP A 87 2.44 -3.93 0.32
C TRP A 87 1.00 -4.19 0.77
N ILE A 88 0.12 -3.29 0.36
CA ILE A 88 -1.32 -3.32 0.62
C ILE A 88 -2.03 -3.05 -0.70
N LYS A 89 -3.01 -3.89 -1.04
CA LYS A 89 -3.85 -3.75 -2.23
C LYS A 89 -5.23 -3.22 -1.83
N GLY A 90 -5.81 -2.36 -2.68
CA GLY A 90 -7.16 -1.80 -2.51
C GLY A 90 -7.22 -0.39 -1.90
N THR A 91 -6.11 0.11 -1.32
CA THR A 91 -6.01 1.48 -0.81
C THR A 91 -4.61 2.03 -1.01
N LYS A 92 -4.49 3.36 -1.21
CA LYS A 92 -3.21 4.06 -1.14
C LYS A 92 -2.76 4.20 0.31
N THR A 93 -1.45 4.31 0.52
CA THR A 93 -0.85 4.31 1.86
C THR A 93 0.38 5.21 2.00
N THR A 94 0.77 5.48 3.24
CA THR A 94 1.99 6.22 3.59
C THR A 94 3.31 5.46 3.35
N LEU A 95 3.27 4.21 2.88
CA LEU A 95 4.49 3.39 2.66
C LEU A 95 5.51 4.07 1.73
N ALA A 96 5.05 4.74 0.67
CA ALA A 96 5.91 5.47 -0.24
C ALA A 96 6.65 6.63 0.45
N PHE A 97 5.97 7.35 1.33
CA PHE A 97 6.58 8.39 2.15
C PHE A 97 7.62 7.82 3.12
N CYS A 98 7.31 6.71 3.80
CA CYS A 98 8.26 6.06 4.70
C CYS A 98 9.53 5.61 3.95
N ARG A 99 9.41 5.13 2.71
CA ARG A 99 10.57 4.83 1.84
C ARG A 99 11.42 6.07 1.58
N ALA A 100 10.80 7.19 1.22
CA ALA A 100 11.51 8.43 0.95
C ALA A 100 12.28 8.93 2.19
N VAL A 101 11.67 8.85 3.38
CA VAL A 101 12.31 9.21 4.65
C VAL A 101 13.51 8.31 4.95
N LEU A 102 13.38 6.99 4.77
CA LEU A 102 14.47 6.03 5.01
C LEU A 102 15.66 6.18 4.04
N GLN A 103 15.41 6.71 2.84
CA GLN A 103 16.44 6.99 1.84
C GLN A 103 17.14 8.34 2.07
N ASN A 104 16.52 9.24 2.83
CA ASN A 104 17.10 10.56 3.09
C ASN A 104 18.36 10.47 3.97
N ARG A 105 19.47 11.06 3.50
CA ARG A 105 20.77 11.00 4.17
C ARG A 105 20.77 11.66 5.55
N ASN A 106 20.07 12.78 5.74
CA ASN A 106 20.03 13.51 7.01
C ASN A 106 19.21 12.74 8.03
N PHE A 107 18.08 12.15 7.61
CA PHE A 107 17.34 11.21 8.44
C PHE A 107 18.23 10.04 8.86
N ARG A 108 18.93 9.39 7.92
CA ARG A 108 19.85 8.29 8.25
C ARG A 108 21.01 8.69 9.14
N LYS A 109 21.54 9.92 9.06
CA LYS A 109 22.59 10.39 9.97
C LYS A 109 22.09 10.83 11.36
N GLY A 110 20.77 10.97 11.54
CA GLY A 110 20.21 11.55 12.77
C GLY A 110 20.38 13.07 12.87
N THR A 111 20.75 13.74 11.77
CA THR A 111 20.99 15.18 11.71
C THR A 111 19.78 15.91 11.16
N PHE A 112 18.70 15.95 11.93
CA PHE A 112 17.44 16.58 11.53
C PHE A 112 16.72 17.19 12.74
N ASN A 113 15.76 18.08 12.48
CA ASN A 113 14.92 18.69 13.51
C ASN A 113 13.44 18.62 13.09
N THR A 114 12.56 19.29 13.84
CA THR A 114 11.11 19.30 13.58
C THR A 114 10.73 19.91 12.23
N SER A 115 11.59 20.73 11.62
CA SER A 115 11.38 21.34 10.31
C SER A 115 11.88 20.48 9.13
N PHE A 116 12.39 19.28 9.40
CA PHE A 116 12.93 18.35 8.41
C PHE A 116 11.99 18.11 7.22
N LEU A 117 10.72 17.84 7.50
CA LEU A 117 9.74 17.53 6.47
C LEU A 117 9.51 18.70 5.52
N SER A 118 9.40 19.91 6.06
CA SER A 118 9.11 21.11 5.26
C SER A 118 10.31 21.59 4.44
N ASN A 119 11.53 21.40 4.97
CA ASN A 119 12.74 22.02 4.39
C ASN A 119 13.58 21.06 3.54
N GLU A 120 13.58 19.77 3.88
CA GLU A 120 14.56 18.81 3.33
C GLU A 120 13.92 17.65 2.58
N LEU A 121 12.70 17.26 2.97
CA LEU A 121 12.00 16.16 2.31
C LEU A 121 11.19 16.67 1.12
N LYS A 122 11.84 16.73 -0.05
CA LYS A 122 11.12 16.88 -1.31
C LYS A 122 10.45 15.56 -1.65
N ILE A 123 9.15 15.44 -1.33
CA ILE A 123 8.33 14.35 -1.83
C ILE A 123 8.17 14.59 -3.33
N HIS A 124 8.89 13.82 -4.14
CA HIS A 124 8.69 13.85 -5.57
C HIS A 124 7.35 13.18 -5.85
N TYR A 125 6.38 14.00 -6.30
CA TYR A 125 5.21 13.47 -6.99
C TYR A 125 5.74 12.81 -8.26
N HIS A 126 5.87 11.49 -8.23
CA HIS A 126 6.22 10.73 -9.42
C HIS A 126 5.05 10.84 -10.40
N HIS A 127 5.27 11.58 -11.47
CA HIS A 127 4.58 11.41 -12.75
C HIS A 127 5.55 10.65 -13.63
N GLU A 128 5.31 9.37 -13.89
CA GLU A 128 6.04 8.70 -14.95
C GLU A 128 5.50 9.25 -16.29
N PRO A 129 6.34 9.74 -17.22
CA PRO A 129 5.87 10.29 -18.49
C PRO A 129 5.01 9.30 -19.28
N GLU A 130 5.27 8.01 -19.07
CA GLU A 130 4.59 6.89 -19.70
C GLU A 130 3.48 6.29 -18.82
N GLU A 131 3.16 6.87 -17.66
CA GLU A 131 2.14 6.33 -16.74
C GLU A 131 0.79 6.18 -17.44
N GLU A 132 0.38 7.18 -18.22
CA GLU A 132 -0.85 7.12 -19.03
C GLU A 132 -0.77 6.03 -20.10
N MET A 133 0.39 5.87 -20.73
CA MET A 133 0.62 4.86 -21.76
C MET A 133 0.62 3.44 -21.17
N LEU A 134 1.26 3.25 -20.01
CA LEU A 134 1.28 1.99 -19.26
C LEU A 134 -0.11 1.65 -18.75
N ALA A 135 -0.83 2.63 -18.18
CA ALA A 135 -2.22 2.44 -17.75
C ALA A 135 -3.12 2.06 -18.93
N ALA A 136 -2.99 2.74 -20.08
CA ALA A 136 -3.71 2.40 -21.30
C ALA A 136 -3.33 1.00 -21.80
N PHE A 137 -2.04 0.65 -21.80
CA PHE A 137 -1.56 -0.68 -22.18
C PHE A 137 -2.12 -1.77 -21.27
N PHE A 138 -2.07 -1.60 -19.95
CA PHE A 138 -2.62 -2.55 -18.99
C PHE A 138 -4.14 -2.69 -19.13
N ALA A 139 -4.86 -1.58 -19.31
CA ALA A 139 -6.30 -1.61 -19.55
C ALA A 139 -6.67 -2.38 -20.83
N VAL A 140 -5.92 -2.16 -21.92
CA VAL A 140 -6.10 -2.90 -23.18
C VAL A 140 -5.74 -4.38 -23.00
N TYR A 141 -4.65 -4.68 -22.28
CA TYR A 141 -4.22 -6.05 -21.99
C TYR A 141 -5.26 -6.81 -21.16
N ASP A 142 -5.78 -6.21 -20.09
CA ASP A 142 -6.84 -6.81 -19.26
C ASP A 142 -8.13 -6.99 -20.06
N TYR A 143 -8.52 -6.02 -20.89
CA TYR A 143 -9.67 -6.16 -21.77
C TYR A 143 -9.52 -7.30 -22.79
N ALA A 144 -8.34 -7.42 -23.42
CA ALA A 144 -8.06 -8.51 -24.34
C ALA A 144 -8.09 -9.88 -23.66
N ARG A 145 -7.56 -9.96 -22.43
CA ARG A 145 -7.59 -11.17 -21.60
C ARG A 145 -9.02 -11.55 -21.21
N GLU A 146 -9.86 -10.59 -20.84
CA GLU A 146 -11.29 -10.83 -20.56
C GLU A 146 -12.04 -11.34 -21.80
N ILE A 147 -11.78 -10.77 -22.99
CA ILE A 147 -12.38 -11.27 -24.25
C ILE A 147 -11.99 -12.72 -24.46
N GLN A 148 -10.71 -13.06 -24.29
CA GLN A 148 -10.22 -14.41 -24.54
C GLN A 148 -10.81 -15.43 -23.54
N GLU A 149 -10.93 -15.07 -22.25
CA GLU A 149 -11.63 -15.89 -21.26
C GLU A 149 -13.14 -16.04 -21.54
N HIS A 150 -13.74 -15.10 -22.27
CA HIS A 150 -15.13 -15.15 -22.71
C HIS A 150 -15.34 -15.95 -24.01
N GLU A 151 -14.38 -15.96 -24.92
CA GLU A 151 -14.38 -16.80 -26.13
C GLU A 151 -14.20 -18.30 -25.79
N ASP A 152 -13.41 -18.63 -24.77
CA ASP A 152 -13.16 -20.02 -24.34
C ASP A 152 -14.32 -20.66 -23.56
N LYS A 153 -15.37 -19.90 -23.22
CA LYS A 153 -16.60 -20.47 -22.65
C LYS A 153 -17.52 -20.94 -23.78
N PRO A 154 -17.77 -22.25 -23.93
CA PRO A 154 -18.70 -22.72 -24.95
C PRO A 154 -20.07 -22.07 -24.71
N LEU A 155 -20.59 -21.39 -25.73
CA LEU A 155 -21.97 -20.95 -25.75
C LEU A 155 -22.86 -22.20 -25.68
N TYR A 156 -23.47 -22.44 -24.53
CA TYR A 156 -24.50 -23.47 -24.37
C TYR A 156 -25.77 -23.01 -25.11
N VAL A 157 -25.79 -23.16 -26.44
CA VAL A 157 -26.91 -22.78 -27.31
C VAL A 157 -28.21 -23.49 -26.90
N ASP A 158 -28.11 -24.69 -26.34
CA ASP A 158 -29.28 -25.45 -25.87
C ASP A 158 -30.00 -24.83 -24.66
N LYS A 159 -29.33 -23.99 -23.85
CA LYS A 159 -29.99 -23.23 -22.76
C LYS A 159 -30.51 -21.86 -23.21
N GLY A 160 -30.19 -21.43 -24.43
CA GLY A 160 -30.62 -20.15 -25.00
C GLY A 160 -32.10 -20.09 -25.37
N LYS A 161 -32.78 -21.25 -25.48
CA LYS A 161 -34.21 -21.33 -25.81
C LYS A 161 -35.13 -20.96 -24.65
N GLU A 162 -34.60 -20.75 -23.45
CA GLU A 162 -35.36 -20.37 -22.24
C GLU A 162 -34.92 -19.01 -21.64
N ILE A 163 -34.30 -18.13 -22.43
CA ILE A 163 -33.98 -16.79 -21.91
C ILE A 163 -35.25 -15.93 -21.97
N ALA A 164 -35.77 -15.57 -20.79
CA ALA A 164 -36.93 -14.70 -20.69
C ALA A 164 -36.65 -13.32 -21.36
N PRO A 165 -37.60 -12.76 -22.15
CA PRO A 165 -37.39 -11.55 -22.96
C PRO A 165 -36.86 -10.33 -22.19
N TRP A 166 -37.18 -10.19 -20.90
CA TRP A 166 -36.72 -9.05 -20.10
C TRP A 166 -35.21 -9.09 -19.79
N LEU A 167 -34.63 -10.29 -19.67
CA LEU A 167 -33.21 -10.49 -19.37
C LEU A 167 -32.34 -10.16 -20.58
N LEU A 168 -32.89 -10.32 -21.79
CA LEU A 168 -32.26 -9.96 -23.06
C LEU A 168 -32.14 -8.44 -23.20
N ASN A 169 -33.21 -7.70 -22.89
CA ASN A 169 -33.23 -6.23 -22.97
C ASN A 169 -32.24 -5.54 -22.02
N LYS A 170 -31.85 -6.19 -20.92
CA LYS A 170 -30.90 -5.63 -19.96
C LYS A 170 -29.43 -5.77 -20.41
N ARG A 171 -29.14 -6.68 -21.35
CA ARG A 171 -27.78 -6.92 -21.89
C ARG A 171 -27.46 -6.16 -23.17
N LEU A 172 -28.48 -5.57 -23.80
CA LEU A 172 -28.35 -4.83 -25.07
C LEU A 172 -28.32 -3.30 -24.87
N ARG A 173 -28.21 -2.84 -23.62
CA ARG A 173 -27.93 -1.44 -23.24
C ARG A 173 -26.60 -1.39 -22.52
#